data_AF-A0A6I3GVI0-F1
#
_entry.id   AF-A0A6I3GVI0-F1
#
_cell.length_a   1.000
_cell.length_b   1.000
_cell.length_c   1.000
_cell.angle_alpha   90.00
_cell.angle_beta   90.00
_cell.angle_gamma   90.00
#
_symmetry.space_group_name_H-M   'P 1'
#
loop_
_entity.id
_entity.type
_entity.pdbx_description
1 polymer ?
#
loop_
_entity_poly.entity_id
_entity_poly.type
_entity_poly.pdbx_seq_one_letter_code
_entity_poly.pdbx_strand_id
1 'polypeptide(L)'
;VELQAGAGGKMARSAGASVQLVAREGDFATLRLPSTEMRRVPIDCRATVGEVGNSEHDLIKIGKAGRNRWKGVRPQTRGVAMNPVDHPHGGGEGKTSGGRHPVSPWGKPEGRTRDKNKPSQKLIVRRRRTRGSRR
;
A
#
# COMPACT_ATOMS: atom_id res chain seq x y z
N VAL A 1 2.01 16.20 1.82
CA VAL A 1 3.45 16.51 1.58
C VAL A 1 3.82 16.28 0.12
N GLU A 2 4.56 17.20 -0.49
CA GLU A 2 5.10 17.04 -1.85
C GLU A 2 6.25 16.02 -1.90
N LEU A 3 6.55 15.46 -3.07
CA LEU A 3 7.70 14.55 -3.28
C LEU A 3 8.86 15.22 -4.02
N GLN A 4 8.53 16.22 -4.82
CA GLN A 4 9.42 17.11 -5.56
C GLN A 4 8.80 18.50 -5.44
N ALA A 5 9.63 19.54 -5.36
CA ALA A 5 9.16 20.91 -5.19
C ALA A 5 8.23 21.31 -6.34
N GLY A 6 7.04 21.83 -5.99
CA GLY A 6 6.04 22.28 -6.96
C GLY A 6 5.25 21.16 -7.64
N ALA A 7 5.49 19.89 -7.30
CA ALA A 7 4.77 18.76 -7.90
C ALA A 7 3.43 18.42 -7.20
N GLY A 8 3.00 19.25 -6.25
CA GLY A 8 1.77 19.08 -5.50
C GLY A 8 1.83 17.98 -4.43
N GLY A 9 0.87 18.04 -3.49
CA GLY A 9 0.79 17.10 -2.38
C GLY A 9 0.53 15.66 -2.85
N LYS A 10 1.47 14.75 -2.60
CA LYS A 10 1.38 13.33 -3.01
C LYS A 10 1.26 12.37 -1.82
N MET A 11 1.91 12.69 -0.71
CA MET A 11 1.97 11.82 0.47
C MET A 11 0.98 12.25 1.57
N ALA A 12 0.46 11.25 2.29
CA ALA A 12 -0.47 11.37 3.42
C ALA A 12 -1.69 12.26 3.12
N ARG A 13 -2.51 11.83 2.15
CA ARG A 13 -3.78 12.50 1.78
C ARG A 13 -5.04 11.78 2.29
N SER A 14 -4.89 10.54 2.75
CA SER A 14 -6.03 9.74 3.23
C SER A 14 -6.53 10.27 4.56
N ALA A 15 -7.80 10.02 4.86
CA ALA A 15 -8.40 10.30 6.17
C ALA A 15 -7.54 9.74 7.31
N GLY A 16 -7.33 10.54 8.37
CA GLY A 16 -6.50 10.17 9.52
C GLY A 16 -5.00 10.01 9.25
N ALA A 17 -4.50 10.31 8.03
CA ALA A 17 -3.09 10.16 7.73
C ALA A 17 -2.28 11.40 8.14
N SER A 18 -1.10 11.17 8.71
CA SER A 18 -0.11 12.21 8.99
C SER A 18 1.32 11.71 8.68
N VAL A 19 2.28 12.63 8.63
CA VAL A 19 3.71 12.31 8.42
C VAL A 19 4.50 13.00 9.51
N GLN A 20 5.45 12.28 10.09
CA GLN A 20 6.35 12.85 11.07
C GLN A 20 7.66 13.31 10.41
N LEU A 21 8.02 14.58 10.63
CA LEU A 21 9.35 15.09 10.31
C LEU A 21 10.34 14.60 11.38
N VAL A 22 11.38 13.88 10.97
CA VAL A 22 12.36 13.28 11.90
C VAL A 22 13.62 14.12 11.99
N ALA A 23 14.16 14.53 10.85
CA ALA A 23 15.40 15.28 10.78
C ALA A 23 15.45 16.15 9.52
N ARG A 24 16.26 17.19 9.56
CA ARG A 24 16.60 18.07 8.43
C ARG A 24 18.11 18.05 8.28
N GLU A 25 18.61 17.63 7.13
CA GLU A 25 20.05 17.48 6.86
C GLU A 25 20.38 17.92 5.43
N GLY A 26 21.16 19.00 5.32
CA GLY A 26 21.48 19.64 4.04
C GLY A 26 20.22 19.98 3.24
N ASP A 27 20.19 19.58 1.97
CA ASP A 27 19.09 19.84 1.04
C ASP A 27 17.90 18.89 1.20
N PHE A 28 17.92 18.00 2.20
CA PHE A 28 16.90 16.98 2.38
C PHE A 28 16.31 16.96 3.80
N ALA A 29 15.01 16.71 3.87
CA ALA A 29 14.29 16.39 5.10
C ALA A 29 13.97 14.88 5.14
N THR A 30 14.19 14.26 6.29
CA THR A 30 13.83 12.86 6.53
C THR A 30 12.44 12.78 7.15
N LEU A 31 11.55 12.10 6.45
CA LEU A 31 10.15 11.90 6.84
C LEU A 31 9.91 10.44 7.22
N ARG A 32 9.14 10.23 8.28
CA ARG A 32 8.56 8.92 8.62
C ARG A 32 7.12 8.88 8.12
N LEU A 33 6.88 8.01 7.14
CA LEU A 33 5.59 7.84 6.49
C LEU A 33 4.61 7.00 7.34
N PRO A 34 3.30 7.04 7.08
CA PRO A 34 2.30 6.16 7.72
C PRO A 34 2.64 4.66 7.60
N SER A 35 3.35 4.28 6.53
CA SER A 35 3.83 2.91 6.31
C SER A 35 4.99 2.51 7.22
N THR A 36 5.48 3.39 8.11
CA THR A 36 6.72 3.27 8.91
C THR A 36 8.03 3.33 8.12
N GLU A 37 7.94 3.53 6.80
CA GLU A 37 9.09 3.82 5.93
C GLU A 37 9.69 5.18 6.29
N MET A 38 11.03 5.25 6.29
CA MET A 38 11.77 6.51 6.43
C MET A 38 12.36 6.90 5.09
N ARG A 39 12.07 8.14 4.66
CA ARG A 39 12.40 8.62 3.33
C ARG A 39 12.86 10.07 3.35
N ARG A 40 13.92 10.36 2.59
CA ARG A 40 14.41 11.71 2.30
C ARG A 40 13.60 12.37 1.20
N VAL A 41 13.25 13.63 1.40
CA VAL A 41 12.52 14.50 0.47
C VAL A 41 13.27 15.84 0.38
N PRO A 42 13.40 16.46 -0.81
CA PRO A 42 14.03 17.77 -0.93
C PRO A 42 13.36 18.80 -0.04
N ILE A 43 14.14 19.72 0.52
CA ILE A 43 13.64 20.65 1.52
C ILE A 43 12.68 21.71 0.99
N ASP A 44 12.80 22.04 -0.29
CA ASP A 44 11.95 23.00 -0.97
C ASP A 44 10.51 22.49 -1.19
N CYS A 45 10.25 21.21 -0.89
CA CYS A 45 8.93 20.60 -0.98
C CYS A 45 7.97 21.20 0.06
N ARG A 46 6.78 21.60 -0.38
CA ARG A 46 5.75 22.13 0.52
C ARG A 46 5.05 21.01 1.31
N ALA A 47 4.62 21.34 2.52
CA ALA A 47 3.84 20.48 3.39
C ALA A 47 2.77 21.28 4.12
N THR A 48 1.67 20.62 4.45
CA THR A 48 0.61 21.17 5.31
C THR A 48 0.87 20.68 6.74
N VAL A 49 0.76 21.58 7.71
CA VAL A 49 0.91 21.27 9.13
C VAL A 49 -0.39 20.68 9.67
N GLY A 50 -0.28 19.62 10.47
CA GLY A 50 -1.41 18.92 11.08
C GLY A 50 -1.68 17.54 10.47
N GLU A 51 -2.82 16.98 10.81
CA GLU A 51 -3.27 15.67 10.37
C GLU A 51 -4.52 15.80 9.48
N VAL A 52 -4.76 14.80 8.63
CA VAL A 52 -6.00 14.77 7.85
C VAL A 52 -7.16 14.34 8.77
N GLY A 53 -8.25 15.09 8.77
CA GLY A 53 -9.45 14.78 9.55
C GLY A 53 -10.14 13.45 9.17
N ASN A 54 -11.27 13.15 9.81
CA ASN A 54 -12.01 11.90 9.63
C ASN A 54 -11.19 10.65 10.04
N SER A 55 -10.50 10.71 11.18
CA SER A 55 -9.66 9.63 11.70
C SER A 55 -10.44 8.33 11.98
N GLU A 56 -11.73 8.43 12.30
CA GLU A 56 -12.61 7.30 12.59
C GLU A 56 -13.12 6.57 11.33
N HIS A 57 -12.68 6.97 10.13
CA HIS A 57 -13.14 6.39 8.88
C HIS A 57 -12.98 4.85 8.81
N ASP A 58 -11.94 4.30 9.43
CA ASP A 58 -11.66 2.86 9.47
C ASP A 58 -12.68 2.06 10.30
N LEU A 59 -13.35 2.71 11.26
CA LEU A 59 -14.34 2.07 12.14
C LEU A 59 -15.70 1.85 11.46
N ILE A 60 -15.88 2.37 10.24
CA ILE A 60 -17.16 2.30 9.52
C ILE A 60 -17.45 0.86 9.07
N LYS A 61 -18.46 0.22 9.69
CA LYS A 61 -18.99 -1.06 9.24
C LYS A 61 -19.90 -0.89 8.02
N ILE A 62 -19.60 -1.62 6.94
CA ILE A 62 -20.35 -1.54 5.68
C ILE A 62 -21.73 -2.22 5.81
N GLY A 63 -21.82 -3.32 6.56
CA GLY A 63 -23.05 -4.03 6.90
C GLY A 63 -23.61 -4.90 5.77
N LYS A 64 -23.94 -4.30 4.62
CA LYS A 64 -24.58 -4.98 3.48
C LYS A 64 -23.78 -4.89 2.19
N ALA A 65 -23.89 -5.91 1.33
CA ALA A 65 -23.23 -5.94 0.02
C ALA A 65 -23.62 -4.75 -0.88
N GLY A 66 -24.89 -4.33 -0.85
CA GLY A 66 -25.37 -3.18 -1.63
C GLY A 66 -24.65 -1.86 -1.32
N ARG A 67 -24.19 -1.66 -0.07
CA ARG A 67 -23.43 -0.46 0.29
C ARG A 67 -22.04 -0.45 -0.34
N ASN A 68 -21.43 -1.62 -0.56
CA ASN A 68 -20.21 -1.73 -1.37
C ASN A 68 -20.47 -1.45 -2.85
N ARG A 69 -21.63 -1.87 -3.38
CA ARG A 69 -22.01 -1.55 -4.76
C ARG A 69 -22.16 -0.06 -5.00
N TRP A 70 -22.72 0.70 -4.05
CA TRP A 70 -22.81 2.16 -4.11
C TRP A 70 -21.43 2.85 -4.11
N LYS A 71 -20.42 2.23 -3.49
CA LYS A 71 -19.01 2.68 -3.56
C LYS A 71 -18.32 2.31 -4.88
N GLY A 72 -19.01 1.69 -5.84
CA GLY A 72 -18.45 1.25 -7.12
C GLY A 72 -17.73 -0.09 -7.09
N VAL A 73 -17.63 -0.76 -5.93
CA VAL A 73 -16.94 -2.06 -5.81
C VAL A 73 -17.85 -3.17 -6.30
N ARG A 74 -17.34 -4.04 -7.18
CA ARG A 74 -18.05 -5.22 -7.72
C ARG A 74 -17.65 -6.49 -6.95
N PRO A 75 -18.49 -7.54 -6.94
CA PRO A 75 -18.09 -8.83 -6.38
C PRO A 75 -16.85 -9.37 -7.09
N GLN A 76 -15.94 -10.00 -6.33
CA GLN A 76 -14.76 -10.69 -6.84
C GLN A 76 -14.82 -12.16 -6.44
N THR A 77 -14.62 -13.05 -7.42
CA THR A 77 -14.62 -14.50 -7.22
C THR A 77 -13.24 -14.97 -6.76
N ARG A 78 -13.20 -15.99 -5.89
CA ARG A 78 -11.95 -16.61 -5.42
C ARG A 78 -11.34 -17.49 -6.51
N GLY A 79 -10.01 -17.51 -6.64
CA GLY A 79 -9.31 -18.33 -7.64
C GLY A 79 -9.56 -19.84 -7.54
N VAL A 80 -9.70 -20.37 -6.31
CA VAL A 80 -10.04 -21.79 -6.07
C VAL A 80 -11.46 -22.19 -6.49
N ALA A 81 -12.32 -21.22 -6.78
CA ALA A 81 -13.68 -21.48 -7.27
C ALA A 81 -13.79 -21.39 -8.80
N MET A 82 -12.67 -21.12 -9.48
CA MET A 82 -12.61 -21.00 -10.94
C MET A 82 -12.15 -22.31 -11.57
N ASN A 83 -12.29 -22.42 -12.89
CA ASN A 83 -11.74 -23.53 -13.66
C ASN A 83 -10.22 -23.36 -13.81
N PRO A 84 -9.46 -24.45 -14.06
CA PRO A 84 -8.00 -24.37 -14.21
C PRO A 84 -7.54 -23.51 -15.41
N VAL A 85 -8.41 -23.27 -16.39
CA VAL A 85 -8.17 -22.34 -17.52
C VAL A 85 -8.16 -20.87 -17.09
N ASP A 86 -8.91 -20.52 -16.05
CA ASP A 86 -9.12 -19.13 -15.62
C ASP A 86 -8.13 -18.69 -14.53
N HIS A 87 -7.80 -19.60 -13.61
CA HIS A 87 -6.90 -19.31 -12.50
C HIS A 87 -5.96 -20.49 -12.22
N PRO A 88 -4.67 -20.25 -11.92
CA PRO A 88 -3.73 -21.30 -11.52
C PRO A 88 -4.08 -22.08 -10.25
N HIS A 89 -5.16 -21.71 -9.54
CA HIS A 89 -5.65 -22.40 -8.34
C HIS A 89 -6.96 -23.13 -8.62
N GLY A 90 -7.49 -23.02 -9.83
CA GLY A 90 -8.78 -23.57 -10.22
C GLY A 90 -8.72 -25.07 -10.47
N GLY A 91 -9.90 -25.70 -10.46
CA GLY A 91 -10.07 -27.14 -10.66
C GLY A 91 -10.00 -27.98 -9.39
N GLY A 92 -9.96 -29.30 -9.58
CA GLY A 92 -10.09 -30.30 -8.51
C GLY A 92 -11.54 -30.73 -8.26
N GLU A 93 -11.70 -31.91 -7.68
CA GLU A 93 -12.99 -32.43 -7.25
C GLU A 93 -13.29 -31.95 -5.82
N GLY A 94 -14.39 -31.22 -5.65
CA GLY A 94 -14.73 -30.60 -4.37
C GLY A 94 -13.85 -29.39 -4.03
N LYS A 95 -13.71 -29.09 -2.74
CA LYS A 95 -12.93 -27.92 -2.29
C LYS A 95 -11.44 -28.26 -2.24
N THR A 96 -10.62 -27.44 -2.89
CA THR A 96 -9.17 -27.51 -2.84
C THR A 96 -8.55 -26.25 -2.21
N SER A 97 -7.34 -26.39 -1.68
CA SER A 97 -6.46 -25.27 -1.32
C SER A 97 -5.73 -24.68 -2.54
N GLY A 98 -5.99 -25.19 -3.74
CA GLY A 98 -5.40 -24.76 -5.01
C GLY A 98 -4.26 -25.64 -5.51
N GLY A 99 -3.79 -26.62 -4.71
CA GLY A 99 -2.79 -27.61 -5.13
C GLY A 99 -1.40 -27.05 -5.45
N ARG A 100 -1.13 -25.78 -5.12
CA ARG A 100 0.11 -25.05 -5.45
C ARG A 100 0.36 -23.94 -4.42
N HIS A 101 1.61 -23.47 -4.33
CA HIS A 101 1.91 -22.20 -3.67
C HIS A 101 1.08 -21.03 -4.25
N PRO A 102 0.63 -20.08 -3.40
CA PRO A 102 -0.20 -18.97 -3.83
C PRO A 102 0.41 -18.12 -4.96
N VAL A 103 -0.37 -17.92 -6.02
CA VAL A 103 -0.04 -17.06 -7.15
C VAL A 103 -1.20 -16.15 -7.53
N SER A 104 -0.87 -15.07 -8.23
CA SER A 104 -1.86 -14.21 -8.91
C SER A 104 -2.57 -14.95 -10.05
N PRO A 105 -3.70 -14.44 -10.58
CA PRO A 105 -4.38 -15.02 -11.75
C PRO A 105 -3.47 -15.19 -12.98
N TRP A 106 -2.42 -14.36 -13.09
CA TRP A 106 -1.41 -14.43 -14.14
C TRP A 106 -0.19 -15.30 -13.78
N GLY A 107 -0.28 -16.13 -12.74
CA GLY A 107 0.78 -17.06 -12.35
C GLY A 107 1.99 -16.43 -11.64
N LYS A 108 2.03 -15.12 -11.43
CA LYS A 108 3.13 -14.47 -10.70
C LYS A 108 3.06 -14.83 -9.21
N PRO A 109 4.16 -15.33 -8.61
CA PRO A 109 4.20 -15.68 -7.19
C PRO A 109 4.21 -14.44 -6.29
N GLU A 110 3.77 -14.62 -5.05
CA GLU A 110 3.86 -13.59 -4.02
C GLU A 110 5.31 -13.32 -3.63
N GLY A 111 5.67 -12.06 -3.43
CA GLY A 111 7.03 -11.68 -3.07
C GLY A 111 7.28 -10.19 -3.13
N ARG A 112 8.57 -9.80 -3.08
CA ARG A 112 8.98 -8.40 -3.24
C ARG A 112 8.81 -7.99 -4.71
N THR A 113 7.79 -7.17 -4.99
CA THR A 113 7.47 -6.69 -6.34
C THR A 113 8.18 -5.40 -6.74
N ARG A 114 8.88 -4.74 -5.81
CA ARG A 114 9.59 -3.49 -6.09
C ARG A 114 10.84 -3.78 -6.91
N ASP A 115 10.96 -3.10 -8.05
CA ASP A 115 12.19 -3.05 -8.84
C ASP A 115 13.37 -2.52 -8.02
N LYS A 116 14.45 -3.32 -8.02
CA LYS A 116 15.69 -3.09 -7.27
C LYS A 116 16.46 -1.87 -7.78
N ASN A 117 16.34 -1.53 -9.06
CA ASN A 117 17.17 -0.51 -9.71
C ASN A 117 16.50 0.87 -9.79
N LYS A 118 15.30 1.03 -9.20
CA LYS A 118 14.61 2.33 -9.22
C LYS A 118 15.46 3.43 -8.60
N PRO A 119 15.63 4.60 -9.26
CA PRO A 119 16.48 5.69 -8.75
C PRO A 119 15.99 6.24 -7.40
N SER A 120 14.70 6.12 -7.11
CA SER A 120 14.12 6.50 -5.80
C SER A 120 14.64 5.66 -4.62
N GLN A 121 15.30 4.52 -4.85
CA GLN A 121 15.91 3.70 -3.80
C GLN A 121 16.88 4.52 -2.94
N LYS A 122 17.67 5.42 -3.56
CA LYS A 122 18.66 6.26 -2.86
C LYS A 122 18.07 7.20 -1.81
N LEU A 123 16.78 7.52 -1.95
CA LEU A 123 16.07 8.42 -1.04
C LEU A 123 15.40 7.66 0.11
N ILE A 124 15.31 6.32 0.05
CA ILE A 124 14.67 5.52 1.09
C ILE A 124 15.74 5.08 2.09
N VAL A 125 15.72 5.67 3.28
CA VAL A 125 16.65 5.34 4.38
C VAL A 125 16.31 3.97 4.96
N ARG A 126 15.01 3.73 5.20
CA ARG A 126 14.54 2.45 5.75
C ARG A 126 13.18 2.10 5.16
N ARG A 127 13.06 0.87 4.65
CA ARG A 127 11.78 0.34 4.15
C ARG A 127 10.79 0.11 5.29
N ARG A 128 9.50 0.01 4.94
CA ARG A 128 8.43 -0.39 5.88
C ARG A 128 8.77 -1.70 6.59
N ARG A 129 8.46 -1.77 7.88
CA ARG A 129 8.52 -3.01 8.64
C ARG A 129 7.26 -3.84 8.35
N THR A 130 7.42 -5.12 8.08
CA THR A 130 6.31 -6.07 8.01
C THR A 130 6.09 -6.67 9.40
N ARG A 131 4.85 -7.03 9.76
CA ARG A 131 4.58 -7.79 10.98
C ARG A 131 5.45 -9.05 10.95
N GLY A 132 6.45 -9.12 11.85
CA GLY A 132 7.44 -10.21 11.92
C GLY A 132 8.91 -9.78 11.81
N SER A 133 9.24 -8.59 11.30
CA SER A 133 10.63 -8.11 11.33
C SER A 133 10.99 -7.67 12.75
N ARG A 134 11.82 -8.43 13.48
CA ARG A 134 12.34 -8.07 14.81
C ARG A 134 13.05 -6.70 14.78
N ARG A 135 13.07 -6.06 15.96
CA ARG A 135 13.46 -4.67 16.21
C ARG A 135 14.83 -4.31 15.67
#